data_AF-X1MK53-F1
#
_entry.id   AF-X1MK53-F1
#
_cell.length_a   1.000
_cell.length_b   1.000
_cell.length_c   1.000
_cell.angle_alpha   90.00
_cell.angle_beta   90.00
_cell.angle_gamma   90.00
#
_symmetry.space_group_name_H-M   'P 1'
#
loop_
_entity.id
_entity.type
_entity.pdbx_description
1 polymer ?
#
loop_
_entity_poly.entity_id
_entity_poly.type
_entity_poly.pdbx_seq_one_letter_code
_entity_poly.pdbx_strand_id
1 'polypeptide(L)'
;AKKAIVLDCKDEFAEQYVAKAIKANGSYQGDYHLSTPVGRPLIAKKAVEIAHAEGVRVIAHGCTGKGNDQVRIESSILCEDPDMKVITPVREWSMGRDEEFAYAAERGIETSQAKKGVPYSWDDNMWGVTGEGGEIEDPKLDPNLGKILQITTLPENAPNQAEYIELEFEHGIPVALNGQKMKLSELIITTNRIVGKHGVGYVILIEDRLVGIKVRGVYESPAAHVITQAHYNLEKLVSTQTANEMKEIIDKKWAYLCYNAKWHEPTMKHLNAYIDSMNVNVTGT
;
A
#
# COMPACT_ATOMS: atom_id res chain seq x y z
N ALA A 1 -8.81 -27.40 -4.52
CA ALA A 1 -7.63 -26.89 -5.25
C ALA A 1 -6.65 -28.03 -5.52
N LYS A 2 -5.87 -27.99 -6.61
CA LYS A 2 -4.82 -29.00 -6.89
C LYS A 2 -3.48 -28.69 -6.18
N LYS A 3 -3.19 -27.40 -5.93
CA LYS A 3 -1.97 -26.91 -5.27
C LYS A 3 -2.27 -25.59 -4.56
N ALA A 4 -1.57 -25.33 -3.45
CA ALA A 4 -1.57 -24.04 -2.76
C ALA A 4 -0.11 -23.68 -2.44
N ILE A 5 0.31 -22.49 -2.85
CA ILE A 5 1.68 -21.99 -2.69
C ILE A 5 1.60 -20.71 -1.87
N VAL A 6 2.41 -20.63 -0.81
CA VAL A 6 2.57 -19.44 0.01
C VAL A 6 4.00 -18.93 -0.17
N LEU A 7 4.13 -17.66 -0.55
CA LEU A 7 5.42 -17.01 -0.74
C LEU A 7 5.59 -15.95 0.36
N ASP A 8 6.74 -15.98 1.04
CA ASP A 8 7.13 -14.88 1.90
C ASP A 8 7.85 -13.82 1.06
N CYS A 9 7.14 -12.75 0.72
CA CYS A 9 7.66 -11.67 -0.10
C CYS A 9 7.96 -10.39 0.70
N LYS A 10 8.03 -10.44 2.04
CA LYS A 10 8.17 -9.22 2.87
C LYS A 10 9.45 -8.43 2.55
N ASP A 11 10.59 -9.10 2.47
CA ASP A 11 11.88 -8.45 2.18
C ASP A 11 11.90 -7.90 0.75
N GLU A 12 11.47 -8.68 -0.25
CA GLU A 12 11.36 -8.22 -1.64
C GLU A 12 10.41 -7.02 -1.77
N PHE A 13 9.28 -7.04 -1.07
CA PHE A 13 8.33 -5.94 -1.05
C PHE A 13 8.95 -4.67 -0.47
N ALA A 14 9.59 -4.80 0.69
CA ALA A 14 10.24 -3.69 1.36
C ALA A 14 11.35 -3.08 0.48
N GLU A 15 12.28 -3.90 0.00
CA GLU A 15 13.50 -3.47 -0.68
C GLU A 15 13.27 -3.02 -2.13
N GLN A 16 12.33 -3.65 -2.84
CA GLN A 16 12.11 -3.35 -4.26
C GLN A 16 10.93 -2.41 -4.52
N TYR A 17 9.97 -2.30 -3.62
CA TYR A 17 8.74 -1.54 -3.86
C TYR A 17 8.60 -0.39 -2.86
N VAL A 18 8.56 -0.70 -1.56
CA VAL A 18 8.41 0.31 -0.50
C VAL A 18 9.60 1.27 -0.47
N ALA A 19 10.83 0.79 -0.67
CA ALA A 19 12.02 1.62 -0.78
C ALA A 19 11.90 2.71 -1.86
N LYS A 20 11.20 2.44 -2.96
CA LYS A 20 10.93 3.46 -3.99
C LYS A 20 9.92 4.49 -3.50
N ALA A 21 8.87 4.04 -2.79
CA ALA A 21 7.88 4.93 -2.20
C ALA A 21 8.49 5.85 -1.13
N ILE A 22 9.39 5.33 -0.28
CA ILE A 22 10.12 6.13 0.74
C ILE A 22 10.92 7.24 0.06
N LYS A 23 11.82 6.88 -0.87
CA LYS A 23 12.69 7.85 -1.55
C LYS A 23 11.91 8.90 -2.35
N ALA A 24 10.72 8.55 -2.82
CA ALA A 24 9.82 9.43 -3.56
C ALA A 24 8.90 10.27 -2.66
N ASN A 25 9.05 10.22 -1.33
CA ASN A 25 8.09 10.78 -0.37
C ASN A 25 6.62 10.48 -0.76
N GLY A 26 6.37 9.23 -1.20
CA GLY A 26 5.20 8.86 -1.97
C GLY A 26 3.90 9.07 -1.19
N SER A 27 3.12 10.07 -1.58
CA SER A 27 1.83 10.40 -0.95
C SER A 27 0.82 10.91 -1.97
N TYR A 28 -0.41 10.39 -1.93
CA TYR A 28 -1.48 10.77 -2.86
C TYR A 28 -2.57 11.60 -2.18
N GLN A 29 -2.82 12.80 -2.71
CA GLN A 29 -3.89 13.72 -2.28
C GLN A 29 -3.99 13.95 -0.76
N GLY A 30 -2.85 13.96 -0.07
CA GLY A 30 -2.77 14.04 1.39
C GLY A 30 -1.87 12.94 1.91
N ASP A 31 -2.18 12.41 3.09
CA ASP A 31 -1.37 11.40 3.80
C ASP A 31 -1.71 9.95 3.39
N TYR A 32 -2.07 9.73 2.12
CA TYR A 32 -2.18 8.37 1.60
C TYR A 32 -0.85 7.88 1.06
N HIS A 33 -0.12 7.11 1.87
CA HIS A 33 1.20 6.57 1.55
C HIS A 33 1.20 5.34 0.63
N LEU A 34 0.19 5.21 -0.22
CA LEU A 34 0.16 4.28 -1.36
C LEU A 34 0.33 2.79 -0.99
N SER A 35 -0.05 2.39 0.24
CA SER A 35 0.03 1.00 0.73
C SER A 35 -0.54 0.00 -0.25
N THR A 36 -1.69 0.30 -0.85
CA THR A 36 -2.31 -0.58 -1.83
C THR A 36 -1.60 -0.54 -3.19
N PRO A 37 -1.48 0.61 -3.90
CA PRO A 37 -0.85 0.67 -5.22
C PRO A 37 0.55 0.09 -5.30
N VAL A 38 1.39 0.26 -4.27
CA VAL A 38 2.78 -0.21 -4.27
C VAL A 38 2.87 -1.74 -4.20
N GLY A 39 1.88 -2.41 -3.58
CA GLY A 39 1.86 -3.87 -3.42
C GLY A 39 1.38 -4.66 -4.65
N ARG A 40 0.49 -4.09 -5.47
CA ARG A 40 -0.15 -4.83 -6.59
C ARG A 40 0.84 -5.29 -7.66
N PRO A 41 1.84 -4.49 -8.06
CA PRO A 41 2.83 -4.93 -9.03
C PRO A 41 3.63 -6.16 -8.57
N LEU A 42 3.95 -6.28 -7.28
CA LEU A 42 4.62 -7.47 -6.73
C LEU A 42 3.71 -8.70 -6.80
N ILE A 43 2.44 -8.56 -6.42
CA ILE A 43 1.46 -9.65 -6.50
C ILE A 43 1.35 -10.16 -7.95
N ALA A 44 1.24 -9.25 -8.92
CA ALA A 44 1.17 -9.59 -10.33
C ALA A 44 2.43 -10.32 -10.82
N LYS A 45 3.62 -9.79 -10.50
CA LYS A 45 4.92 -10.42 -10.80
C LYS A 45 4.99 -11.86 -10.27
N LYS A 46 4.63 -12.07 -8.99
CA LYS A 46 4.63 -13.42 -8.39
C LYS A 46 3.61 -14.34 -9.02
N ALA A 47 2.44 -13.84 -9.39
CA ALA A 47 1.44 -14.65 -10.08
C ALA A 47 1.94 -15.14 -11.45
N VAL A 48 2.63 -14.29 -12.22
CA VAL A 48 3.23 -14.66 -13.51
C VAL A 48 4.40 -15.63 -13.33
N GLU A 49 5.31 -15.39 -12.38
CA GLU A 49 6.43 -16.31 -12.07
C GLU A 49 5.91 -17.72 -11.75
N ILE A 50 4.89 -17.84 -10.90
CA ILE A 50 4.28 -19.13 -10.57
C ILE A 50 3.52 -19.72 -11.76
N ALA A 51 2.82 -18.90 -12.55
CA ALA A 51 2.13 -19.39 -13.73
C ALA A 51 3.11 -20.02 -14.74
N HIS A 52 4.26 -19.39 -14.98
CA HIS A 52 5.32 -19.96 -15.81
C HIS A 52 5.89 -21.25 -15.24
N ALA A 53 6.19 -21.28 -13.93
CA ALA A 53 6.73 -22.46 -13.26
C ALA A 53 5.76 -23.66 -13.30
N GLU A 54 4.45 -23.42 -13.26
CA GLU A 54 3.42 -24.46 -13.30
C GLU A 54 2.87 -24.72 -14.71
N GLY A 55 3.37 -24.04 -15.75
CA GLY A 55 2.87 -24.16 -17.11
C GLY A 55 1.42 -23.68 -17.30
N VAL A 56 0.96 -22.74 -16.47
CA VAL A 56 -0.37 -22.13 -16.50
C VAL A 56 -0.38 -20.93 -17.44
N ARG A 57 -1.45 -20.82 -18.25
CA ARG A 57 -1.66 -19.73 -19.24
C ARG A 57 -2.76 -18.74 -18.84
N VAL A 58 -3.40 -18.96 -17.69
CA VAL A 58 -4.55 -18.16 -17.23
C VAL A 58 -4.36 -17.79 -15.76
N ILE A 59 -4.42 -16.50 -15.45
CA ILE A 59 -4.42 -15.97 -14.09
C ILE A 59 -5.80 -15.41 -13.77
N ALA A 60 -6.30 -15.66 -12.55
CA ALA A 60 -7.55 -15.10 -12.05
C ALA A 60 -7.28 -14.14 -10.89
N HIS A 61 -8.01 -13.03 -10.80
CA HIS A 61 -8.04 -12.20 -9.60
C HIS A 61 -9.48 -11.81 -9.22
N GLY A 62 -9.67 -11.54 -7.93
CA GLY A 62 -10.98 -11.25 -7.33
C GLY A 62 -11.30 -9.76 -7.19
N CYS A 63 -10.68 -8.87 -7.97
CA CYS A 63 -10.96 -7.44 -7.86
C CYS A 63 -12.37 -7.11 -8.36
N THR A 64 -13.01 -6.14 -7.72
CA THR A 64 -14.31 -5.62 -8.18
C THR A 64 -14.14 -4.67 -9.36
N GLY A 65 -15.22 -4.44 -10.11
CA GLY A 65 -15.24 -3.49 -11.24
C GLY A 65 -15.19 -2.00 -10.84
N LYS A 66 -15.30 -1.66 -9.56
CA LYS A 66 -15.33 -0.26 -9.06
C LYS A 66 -13.99 0.22 -8.48
N GLY A 67 -13.06 -0.69 -8.23
CA GLY A 67 -11.78 -0.40 -7.60
C GLY A 67 -10.66 -0.13 -8.61
N ASN A 68 -9.59 0.51 -8.15
CA ASN A 68 -8.38 0.73 -8.95
C ASN A 68 -7.57 -0.56 -9.15
N ASP A 69 -7.74 -1.55 -8.25
CA ASP A 69 -6.90 -2.75 -8.22
C ASP A 69 -7.05 -3.67 -9.41
N GLN A 70 -8.23 -3.70 -10.03
CA GLN A 70 -8.41 -4.41 -11.31
C GLN A 70 -7.40 -3.88 -12.34
N VAL A 71 -7.24 -2.56 -12.44
CA VAL A 71 -6.33 -1.95 -13.41
C VAL A 71 -4.88 -2.22 -13.00
N ARG A 72 -4.55 -2.09 -11.70
CA ARG A 72 -3.20 -2.31 -11.18
C ARG A 72 -2.71 -3.74 -11.40
N ILE A 73 -3.53 -4.74 -11.09
CA ILE A 73 -3.16 -6.14 -11.22
C ILE A 73 -3.15 -6.56 -12.69
N GLU A 74 -4.23 -6.27 -13.45
CA GLU A 74 -4.32 -6.67 -14.86
C GLU A 74 -3.21 -6.03 -15.70
N SER A 75 -2.98 -4.72 -15.55
CA SER A 75 -1.93 -4.05 -16.32
C SER A 75 -0.54 -4.58 -15.98
N SER A 76 -0.27 -4.87 -14.70
CA SER A 76 1.02 -5.41 -14.27
C SER A 76 1.23 -6.83 -14.79
N ILE A 77 0.21 -7.71 -14.74
CA ILE A 77 0.30 -9.06 -15.31
C ILE A 77 0.64 -8.98 -16.80
N LEU A 78 -0.06 -8.13 -17.56
CA LEU A 78 0.16 -7.99 -19.00
C LEU A 78 1.48 -7.29 -19.37
N CYS A 79 2.04 -6.50 -18.45
CA CYS A 79 3.39 -5.94 -18.61
C CYS A 79 4.49 -6.98 -18.37
N GLU A 80 4.26 -7.92 -17.45
CA GLU A 80 5.17 -9.04 -17.17
C GLU A 80 5.09 -10.12 -18.27
N ASP A 81 3.89 -10.46 -18.73
CA ASP A 81 3.65 -11.38 -19.84
C ASP A 81 2.39 -10.99 -20.64
N PRO A 82 2.53 -10.43 -21.85
CA PRO A 82 1.40 -10.00 -22.67
C PRO A 82 0.57 -11.17 -23.24
N ASP A 83 1.11 -12.41 -23.24
CA ASP A 83 0.40 -13.60 -23.71
C ASP A 83 -0.46 -14.25 -22.60
N MET A 84 -0.35 -13.76 -21.36
CA MET A 84 -1.11 -14.27 -20.24
C MET A 84 -2.59 -13.89 -20.36
N LYS A 85 -3.49 -14.88 -20.26
CA LYS A 85 -4.92 -14.60 -20.18
C LYS A 85 -5.31 -14.25 -18.74
N VAL A 86 -5.99 -13.13 -18.55
CA VAL A 86 -6.56 -12.77 -17.23
C VAL A 86 -8.06 -13.01 -17.23
N ILE A 87 -8.57 -13.61 -16.15
CA ILE A 87 -10.02 -13.76 -15.90
C ILE A 87 -10.40 -13.08 -14.59
N THR A 88 -11.62 -12.54 -14.54
CA THR A 88 -12.09 -11.68 -13.45
C THR A 88 -13.45 -12.12 -12.92
N PRO A 89 -13.52 -13.25 -12.18
CA PRO A 89 -14.79 -13.86 -11.81
C PRO A 89 -15.76 -12.92 -11.08
N VAL A 90 -15.25 -12.08 -10.17
CA VAL A 90 -16.09 -11.12 -9.41
C VAL A 90 -16.77 -10.10 -10.32
N ARG A 91 -16.09 -9.67 -11.40
CA ARG A 91 -16.64 -8.73 -12.38
C ARG A 91 -17.50 -9.42 -13.42
N GLU A 92 -17.08 -10.60 -13.88
CA GLU A 92 -17.74 -11.34 -14.96
C GLU A 92 -19.02 -12.04 -14.51
N TRP A 93 -19.05 -12.57 -13.28
CA TRP A 93 -20.20 -13.32 -12.77
C TRP A 93 -21.24 -12.40 -12.12
N SER A 94 -20.85 -11.18 -11.75
CA SER A 94 -21.75 -10.15 -11.19
C SER A 94 -22.58 -10.63 -9.99
N MET A 95 -22.03 -11.54 -9.18
CA MET A 95 -22.68 -12.04 -7.97
C MET A 95 -22.61 -10.99 -6.86
N GLY A 96 -23.73 -10.77 -6.16
CA GLY A 96 -23.75 -10.10 -4.87
C GLY A 96 -23.24 -11.01 -3.75
N ARG A 97 -22.94 -10.44 -2.58
CA ARG A 97 -22.39 -11.20 -1.44
C ARG A 97 -23.29 -12.35 -0.97
N ASP A 98 -24.61 -12.14 -0.98
CA ASP A 98 -25.58 -13.19 -0.62
C ASP A 98 -25.60 -14.32 -1.65
N GLU A 99 -25.42 -14.01 -2.95
CA GLU A 99 -25.31 -15.00 -4.02
C GLU A 99 -24.00 -15.78 -3.92
N GLU A 100 -22.88 -15.14 -3.56
CA GLU A 100 -21.61 -15.82 -3.27
C GLU A 100 -21.76 -16.84 -2.12
N PHE A 101 -22.48 -16.47 -1.05
CA PHE A 101 -22.76 -17.37 0.07
C PHE A 101 -23.65 -18.55 -0.34
N ALA A 102 -24.70 -18.29 -1.13
CA ALA A 102 -25.54 -19.35 -1.67
C ALA A 102 -24.75 -20.30 -2.57
N TYR A 103 -23.94 -19.75 -3.48
CA TYR A 103 -23.07 -20.52 -4.37
C TYR A 103 -22.08 -21.41 -3.60
N ALA A 104 -21.48 -20.88 -2.54
CA ALA A 104 -20.57 -21.62 -1.67
C ALA A 104 -21.29 -22.73 -0.90
N ALA A 105 -22.46 -22.44 -0.32
CA ALA A 105 -23.27 -23.40 0.42
C ALA A 105 -23.74 -24.57 -0.45
N GLU A 106 -24.23 -24.28 -1.66
CA GLU A 106 -24.61 -25.30 -2.66
C GLU A 106 -23.48 -26.26 -3.02
N ARG A 107 -22.22 -25.83 -2.85
CA ARG A 107 -21.01 -26.59 -3.19
C ARG A 107 -20.27 -27.14 -1.98
N GLY A 108 -20.84 -27.00 -0.78
CA GLY A 108 -20.20 -27.44 0.46
C GLY A 108 -18.88 -26.71 0.76
N ILE A 109 -18.69 -25.50 0.24
CA ILE A 109 -17.53 -24.67 0.54
C ILE A 109 -17.80 -23.97 1.87
N GLU A 110 -17.07 -24.39 2.90
CA GLU A 110 -17.11 -23.70 4.19
C GLU A 110 -16.57 -22.28 4.01
N THR A 111 -17.43 -21.29 4.24
CA THR A 111 -17.01 -19.92 4.38
C THR A 111 -16.92 -19.64 5.87
N SER A 112 -15.80 -19.05 6.32
CA SER A 112 -15.84 -18.33 7.58
C SER A 112 -16.91 -17.26 7.37
N GLN A 113 -18.07 -17.41 8.02
CA GLN A 113 -19.14 -16.43 7.94
C GLN A 113 -18.49 -15.06 8.13
N ALA A 114 -18.35 -14.27 7.06
CA ALA A 114 -17.87 -12.91 7.20
C ALA A 114 -18.84 -12.31 8.21
N LYS A 115 -18.30 -11.99 9.40
CA LYS A 115 -19.07 -11.68 10.61
C LYS A 115 -20.33 -10.94 10.19
N LYS A 116 -21.51 -11.58 10.26
CA LYS A 116 -22.78 -10.94 9.89
C LYS A 116 -22.80 -9.58 10.59
N GLY A 117 -22.85 -8.49 9.81
CA GLY A 117 -22.91 -7.13 10.35
C GLY A 117 -21.57 -6.43 10.61
N VAL A 118 -20.42 -6.91 10.11
CA VAL A 118 -19.23 -6.04 9.96
C VAL A 118 -19.31 -5.34 8.61
N PRO A 119 -19.55 -4.01 8.58
CA PRO A 119 -19.84 -3.31 7.35
C PRO A 119 -18.57 -2.83 6.63
N TYR A 120 -17.38 -3.12 7.16
CA TYR A 120 -16.11 -2.64 6.63
C TYR A 120 -15.37 -3.71 5.83
N SER A 121 -14.64 -3.25 4.83
CA SER A 121 -13.66 -4.01 4.06
C SER A 121 -12.28 -3.46 4.35
N TRP A 122 -11.33 -4.33 4.65
CA TRP A 122 -9.93 -3.96 4.85
C TRP A 122 -9.04 -4.60 3.80
N ASP A 123 -8.00 -3.88 3.43
CA ASP A 123 -6.83 -4.40 2.75
C ASP A 123 -5.59 -3.95 3.52
N ASP A 124 -4.75 -4.92 3.91
CA ASP A 124 -3.57 -4.68 4.72
C ASP A 124 -2.30 -5.27 4.09
N ASN A 125 -1.21 -4.56 4.32
CA ASN A 125 0.13 -5.12 4.20
C ASN A 125 1.04 -4.41 5.21
N MET A 126 2.32 -4.77 5.22
CA MET A 126 3.27 -4.19 6.16
C MET A 126 3.47 -2.66 6.03
N TRP A 127 3.10 -2.05 4.90
CA TRP A 127 3.21 -0.61 4.68
C TRP A 127 2.00 0.19 5.17
N GLY A 128 0.82 -0.45 5.26
CA GLY A 128 -0.37 0.18 5.79
C GLY A 128 -1.65 -0.64 5.58
N VAL A 129 -2.74 -0.13 6.15
CA VAL A 129 -4.10 -0.67 6.09
C VAL A 129 -5.02 0.35 5.44
N THR A 130 -5.97 -0.11 4.63
CA THR A 130 -7.04 0.73 4.08
C THR A 130 -8.39 0.13 4.45
N GLY A 131 -9.27 0.95 5.00
CA GLY A 131 -10.64 0.61 5.36
C GLY A 131 -11.65 1.37 4.50
N GLU A 132 -12.64 0.63 3.98
CA GLU A 132 -13.79 1.15 3.23
C GLU A 132 -15.09 0.49 3.74
N GLY A 133 -16.24 0.99 3.28
CA GLY A 133 -17.56 0.42 3.60
C GLY A 133 -18.22 1.03 4.85
N GLY A 134 -19.49 0.66 5.06
CA GLY A 134 -20.29 1.16 6.18
C GLY A 134 -20.44 2.68 6.16
N GLU A 135 -20.31 3.30 7.33
CA GLU A 135 -20.44 4.75 7.48
C GLU A 135 -19.32 5.55 6.81
N ILE A 136 -18.22 4.89 6.40
CA ILE A 136 -17.12 5.54 5.67
C ILE A 136 -17.64 6.10 4.33
N GLU A 137 -18.60 5.41 3.69
CA GLU A 137 -19.11 5.80 2.37
C GLU A 137 -20.05 7.02 2.39
N ASP A 138 -20.66 7.33 3.54
CA ASP A 138 -21.54 8.50 3.67
C ASP A 138 -20.74 9.68 4.29
N PRO A 139 -20.46 10.76 3.53
CA PRO A 139 -19.73 11.92 4.05
C PRO A 139 -20.46 12.67 5.18
N LYS A 140 -21.75 12.37 5.43
CA LYS A 140 -22.52 12.95 6.54
C LYS A 140 -22.34 12.19 7.85
N LEU A 141 -21.75 11.00 7.82
CA LEU A 141 -21.51 10.18 9.00
C LEU A 141 -20.06 10.28 9.45
N ASP A 142 -19.85 10.26 10.75
CA ASP A 142 -18.53 10.15 11.36
C ASP A 142 -18.12 8.68 11.44
N PRO A 143 -16.98 8.29 10.83
CA PRO A 143 -16.49 6.93 10.92
C PRO A 143 -16.21 6.53 12.36
N ASN A 144 -16.71 5.37 12.80
CA ASN A 144 -16.41 4.85 14.12
C ASN A 144 -14.98 4.28 14.13
N LEU A 145 -14.00 5.15 14.32
CA LEU A 145 -12.58 4.80 14.25
C LEU A 145 -12.20 3.68 15.21
N GLY A 146 -12.83 3.56 16.39
CA GLY A 146 -12.61 2.45 17.31
C GLY A 146 -13.04 1.07 16.79
N LYS A 147 -13.88 1.02 15.76
CA LYS A 147 -14.24 -0.22 15.04
C LYS A 147 -13.46 -0.42 13.74
N ILE A 148 -12.93 0.66 13.17
CA ILE A 148 -12.30 0.67 11.84
C ILE A 148 -10.80 0.46 11.94
N LEU A 149 -10.12 1.15 12.86
CA LEU A 149 -8.67 1.08 12.99
C LEU A 149 -8.23 -0.31 13.44
N GLN A 150 -7.25 -0.89 12.74
CA GLN A 150 -6.72 -2.23 12.97
C GLN A 150 -5.35 -2.22 13.64
N ILE A 151 -4.51 -1.23 13.32
CA ILE A 151 -3.09 -1.18 13.75
C ILE A 151 -2.74 0.11 14.49
N THR A 152 -3.67 1.06 14.56
CA THR A 152 -3.49 2.37 15.19
C THR A 152 -4.42 2.53 16.38
N THR A 153 -3.86 2.95 17.51
CA THR A 153 -4.64 3.27 18.72
C THR A 153 -5.31 4.63 18.55
N LEU A 154 -6.49 4.82 19.13
CA LEU A 154 -7.09 6.15 19.14
C LEU A 154 -6.27 7.11 20.02
N PRO A 155 -6.10 8.40 19.65
CA PRO A 155 -5.32 9.36 20.44
C PRO A 155 -5.74 9.44 21.91
N GLU A 156 -7.04 9.34 22.23
CA GLU A 156 -7.57 9.33 23.60
C GLU A 156 -7.17 8.09 24.42
N ASN A 157 -6.74 7.01 23.75
CA ASN A 157 -6.30 5.76 24.37
C ASN A 157 -4.77 5.57 24.27
N ALA A 158 -4.06 6.52 23.66
CA ALA A 158 -2.61 6.48 23.52
C ALA A 158 -1.91 6.69 24.88
N PRO A 159 -0.65 6.22 25.05
CA PRO A 159 0.12 6.48 26.25
C PRO A 159 0.30 7.98 26.54
N ASN A 160 0.20 8.37 27.81
CA ASN A 160 0.46 9.76 28.24
C ASN A 160 1.95 10.15 28.26
N GLN A 161 2.86 9.21 27.96
CA GLN A 161 4.29 9.45 27.94
C GLN A 161 4.79 9.42 26.50
N ALA A 162 5.46 10.49 26.09
CA ALA A 162 6.11 10.56 24.79
C ALA A 162 7.20 9.49 24.65
N GLU A 163 7.29 8.89 23.46
CA GLU A 163 8.34 7.95 23.09
C GLU A 163 9.15 8.57 21.94
N TYR A 164 10.46 8.64 22.13
CA TYR A 164 11.37 9.14 21.11
C TYR A 164 11.88 7.97 20.27
N ILE A 165 11.81 8.13 18.95
CA ILE A 165 12.43 7.20 18.01
C ILE A 165 13.46 7.94 17.17
N GLU A 166 14.55 7.26 16.85
CA GLU A 166 15.61 7.73 15.96
C GLU A 166 15.68 6.79 14.76
N LEU A 167 15.63 7.36 13.56
CA LEU A 167 15.74 6.63 12.30
C LEU A 167 17.06 7.01 11.64
N GLU A 168 17.95 6.05 11.46
CA GLU A 168 19.18 6.25 10.69
C GLU A 168 18.91 5.91 9.22
N PHE A 169 19.22 6.82 8.32
CA PHE A 169 19.11 6.66 6.88
C PHE A 169 20.49 6.52 6.24
N GLU A 170 20.59 5.62 5.27
CA GLU A 170 21.69 5.55 4.30
C GLU A 170 21.11 5.62 2.89
N HIS A 171 21.54 6.61 2.11
CA HIS A 171 21.09 6.82 0.73
C HIS A 171 19.57 6.84 0.54
N GLY A 172 18.85 7.51 1.45
CA GLY A 172 17.40 7.66 1.44
C GLY A 172 16.61 6.49 2.01
N ILE A 173 17.29 5.44 2.48
CA ILE A 173 16.63 4.24 3.03
C ILE A 173 16.91 4.14 4.53
N PRO A 174 15.90 3.93 5.40
CA PRO A 174 16.14 3.73 6.82
C PRO A 174 16.79 2.37 7.04
N VAL A 175 17.92 2.37 7.75
CA VAL A 175 18.77 1.18 8.02
C VAL A 175 18.83 0.81 9.50
N ALA A 176 18.50 1.74 10.40
CA ALA A 176 18.45 1.49 11.84
C ALA A 176 17.29 2.22 12.52
N LEU A 177 16.83 1.64 13.62
CA LEU A 177 15.84 2.24 14.53
C LEU A 177 16.43 2.22 15.94
N ASN A 178 16.53 3.39 16.59
CA ASN A 178 17.11 3.55 17.93
C ASN A 178 18.52 2.94 18.05
N GLY A 179 19.38 3.21 17.06
CA GLY A 179 20.74 2.68 16.97
C GLY A 179 20.86 1.18 16.66
N GLN A 180 19.76 0.47 16.43
CA GLN A 180 19.77 -0.95 16.05
C GLN A 180 19.59 -1.13 14.55
N LYS A 181 20.63 -1.61 13.86
CA LYS A 181 20.54 -1.98 12.44
C LYS A 181 19.63 -3.19 12.25
N MET A 182 18.74 -3.13 11.28
CA MET A 182 17.81 -4.20 10.96
C MET A 182 17.39 -4.15 9.49
N LYS A 183 16.75 -5.21 8.99
CA LYS A 183 16.21 -5.21 7.62
C LYS A 183 15.11 -4.16 7.50
N LEU A 184 14.96 -3.59 6.31
CA LEU A 184 13.90 -2.60 6.04
C LEU A 184 12.51 -3.15 6.40
N SER A 185 12.28 -4.44 6.14
CA SER A 185 11.00 -5.08 6.46
C SER A 185 10.72 -5.11 7.97
N GLU A 186 11.69 -5.51 8.76
CA GLU A 186 11.65 -5.54 10.22
C GLU A 186 11.54 -4.14 10.81
N LEU A 187 12.25 -3.17 10.23
CA LEU A 187 12.17 -1.76 10.61
C LEU A 187 10.75 -1.24 10.46
N ILE A 188 10.14 -1.45 9.29
CA ILE A 188 8.77 -1.00 9.01
C ILE A 188 7.77 -1.62 10.00
N ILE A 189 7.85 -2.94 10.22
CA ILE A 189 6.94 -3.65 11.13
C ILE A 189 7.12 -3.16 12.57
N THR A 190 8.37 -2.97 13.02
CA THR A 190 8.68 -2.49 14.37
C THR A 190 8.21 -1.07 14.58
N THR A 191 8.47 -0.19 13.61
CA THR A 191 8.00 1.21 13.62
C THR A 191 6.48 1.28 13.62
N ASN A 192 5.78 0.44 12.84
CA ASN A 192 4.31 0.40 12.86
C ASN A 192 3.77 0.12 14.27
N ARG A 193 4.36 -0.85 14.97
CA ARG A 193 3.96 -1.20 16.34
C ARG A 193 4.19 -0.04 17.32
N ILE A 194 5.33 0.62 17.24
CA ILE A 194 5.67 1.73 18.15
C ILE A 194 4.76 2.92 17.86
N VAL A 195 4.72 3.37 16.60
CA VAL A 195 4.01 4.60 16.20
C VAL A 195 2.49 4.42 16.28
N GLY A 196 1.98 3.25 15.86
CA GLY A 196 0.56 2.93 15.93
C GLY A 196 0.02 2.91 17.37
N LYS A 197 0.83 2.49 18.35
CA LYS A 197 0.49 2.56 19.79
C LYS A 197 0.26 4.00 20.26
N HIS A 198 0.93 4.98 19.66
CA HIS A 198 0.80 6.41 19.99
C HIS A 198 -0.26 7.13 19.15
N GLY A 199 -1.07 6.39 18.38
CA GLY A 199 -2.17 6.93 17.59
C GLY A 199 -1.78 7.82 16.42
N VAL A 200 -0.58 7.60 15.89
CA VAL A 200 -0.02 8.38 14.77
C VAL A 200 -0.20 7.63 13.45
N GLY A 201 -0.48 8.39 12.39
CA GLY A 201 -0.42 7.92 11.01
C GLY A 201 -1.71 7.28 10.49
N TYR A 202 -2.88 7.72 10.97
CA TYR A 202 -4.14 7.45 10.29
C TYR A 202 -4.76 8.72 9.70
N VAL A 203 -5.50 8.58 8.60
CA VAL A 203 -6.19 9.68 7.92
C VAL A 203 -7.52 9.22 7.34
N ILE A 204 -8.52 10.11 7.39
CA ILE A 204 -9.77 9.96 6.65
C ILE A 204 -9.69 10.92 5.47
N LEU A 205 -9.77 10.41 4.24
CA LEU A 205 -9.63 11.23 3.04
C LEU A 205 -10.68 10.89 1.99
N ILE A 206 -10.95 11.88 1.14
CA ILE A 206 -11.70 11.71 -0.09
C ILE A 206 -10.71 11.79 -1.24
N GLU A 207 -10.55 10.71 -1.98
CA GLU A 207 -9.62 10.61 -3.11
C GLU A 207 -10.32 10.48 -4.45
N ASP A 208 -9.63 10.89 -5.51
CA ASP A 208 -9.99 10.68 -6.89
C ASP A 208 -9.47 9.33 -7.37
N ARG A 209 -10.39 8.38 -7.64
CA ARG A 209 -10.05 7.10 -8.24
C ARG A 209 -9.72 7.25 -9.72
N LEU A 210 -8.86 6.35 -10.20
CA LEU A 210 -8.51 6.24 -11.62
C LEU A 210 -9.74 6.03 -12.51
N VAL A 211 -10.76 5.34 -12.00
CA VAL A 211 -12.00 5.03 -12.72
C VAL A 211 -12.99 6.22 -12.78
N GLY A 212 -12.59 7.42 -12.32
CA GLY A 212 -13.36 8.65 -12.50
C GLY A 212 -14.41 8.93 -11.41
N ILE A 213 -14.36 8.22 -10.28
CA ILE A 213 -15.24 8.45 -9.12
C ILE A 213 -14.42 8.89 -7.91
N LYS A 214 -15.07 9.56 -6.97
CA LYS A 214 -14.50 9.82 -5.66
C LYS A 214 -14.80 8.67 -4.71
N VAL A 215 -13.89 8.38 -3.80
CA VAL A 215 -14.16 7.49 -2.66
C VAL A 215 -13.68 8.13 -1.37
N ARG A 216 -14.41 7.91 -0.28
CA ARG A 216 -13.94 8.21 1.07
C ARG A 216 -13.39 6.93 1.69
N GLY A 217 -12.21 7.02 2.29
CA GLY A 217 -11.54 5.87 2.92
C GLY A 217 -10.86 6.27 4.22
N VAL A 218 -10.59 5.27 5.06
CA VAL A 218 -9.77 5.39 6.27
C VAL A 218 -8.45 4.66 6.02
N TYR A 219 -7.33 5.33 6.20
CA TYR A 219 -6.00 4.80 5.92
C TYR A 219 -5.18 4.81 7.18
N GLU A 220 -4.48 3.72 7.47
CA GLU A 220 -3.52 3.60 8.56
C GLU A 220 -2.16 3.28 7.96
N SER A 221 -1.16 4.12 8.19
CA SER A 221 0.21 3.87 7.75
C SER A 221 1.21 4.48 8.74
N PRO A 222 1.24 4.02 10.01
CA PRO A 222 2.06 4.62 11.06
C PRO A 222 3.54 4.74 10.70
N ALA A 223 4.15 3.63 10.26
CA ALA A 223 5.55 3.63 9.82
C ALA A 223 5.76 4.47 8.57
N ALA A 224 4.87 4.34 7.57
CA ALA A 224 5.00 5.10 6.34
C ALA A 224 4.99 6.60 6.60
N HIS A 225 4.10 7.06 7.49
CA HIS A 225 3.97 8.46 7.85
C HIS A 225 5.26 9.00 8.47
N VAL A 226 5.78 8.36 9.52
CA VAL A 226 6.98 8.87 10.20
C VAL A 226 8.25 8.70 9.38
N ILE A 227 8.39 7.60 8.62
CA ILE A 227 9.55 7.36 7.77
C ILE A 227 9.59 8.39 6.63
N THR A 228 8.45 8.62 5.97
CA THR A 228 8.35 9.63 4.89
C THR A 228 8.63 11.03 5.44
N GLN A 229 8.09 11.36 6.62
CA GLN A 229 8.31 12.66 7.24
C GLN A 229 9.76 12.88 7.67
N ALA A 230 10.42 11.86 8.23
CA ALA A 230 11.83 11.91 8.60
C ALA A 230 12.72 12.04 7.36
N HIS A 231 12.45 11.23 6.33
CA HIS A 231 13.13 11.28 5.04
C HIS A 231 13.04 12.67 4.39
N TYR A 232 11.83 13.23 4.27
CA TYR A 232 11.62 14.57 3.73
C TYR A 232 12.35 15.67 4.52
N ASN A 233 12.42 15.55 5.85
CA ASN A 233 13.16 16.51 6.68
C ASN A 233 14.68 16.36 6.51
N LEU A 234 15.18 15.14 6.34
CA LEU A 234 16.59 14.89 6.06
C LEU A 234 16.98 15.42 4.68
N GLU A 235 16.13 15.26 3.65
CA GLU A 235 16.35 15.87 2.33
C GLU A 235 16.56 17.39 2.41
N LYS A 236 15.76 18.10 3.21
CA LYS A 236 15.90 19.55 3.43
C LYS A 236 17.25 19.94 4.03
N LEU A 237 17.81 19.08 4.88
CA LEU A 237 19.09 19.33 5.53
C LEU A 237 20.26 19.17 4.55
N VAL A 238 20.18 18.16 3.68
CA VAL A 238 21.32 17.74 2.83
C VAL A 238 21.26 18.28 1.40
N SER A 239 20.11 18.83 0.98
CA SER A 239 19.88 19.27 -0.41
C SER A 239 19.76 20.79 -0.53
N THR A 240 20.10 21.31 -1.71
CA THR A 240 19.91 22.74 -2.01
C THR A 240 18.43 23.07 -2.18
N GLN A 241 18.08 24.35 -2.04
CA GLN A 241 16.72 24.84 -2.26
C GLN A 241 16.16 24.41 -3.62
N THR A 242 16.90 24.62 -4.71
CA THR A 242 16.45 24.26 -6.07
C THR A 242 16.23 22.75 -6.25
N ALA A 243 17.07 21.92 -5.60
CA ALA A 243 16.86 20.47 -5.63
C ALA A 243 15.56 20.07 -4.94
N ASN A 244 15.28 20.66 -3.77
CA ASN A 244 14.04 20.42 -3.03
C ASN A 244 12.79 20.88 -3.81
N GLU A 245 12.82 22.08 -4.41
CA GLU A 245 11.71 22.59 -5.25
C GLU A 245 11.39 21.66 -6.43
N MET A 246 12.43 21.17 -7.11
CA MET A 246 12.24 20.21 -8.21
C MET A 246 11.74 18.85 -7.71
N LYS A 247 12.26 18.40 -6.56
CA LYS A 247 11.89 17.12 -5.94
C LYS A 247 10.41 17.07 -5.58
N GLU A 248 9.81 18.15 -5.09
CA GLU A 248 8.37 18.20 -4.79
C GLU A 248 7.49 17.91 -6.02
N ILE A 249 7.88 18.41 -7.20
CA ILE A 249 7.16 18.15 -8.46
C ILE A 249 7.29 16.67 -8.84
N ILE A 250 8.49 16.13 -8.69
CA ILE A 250 8.85 14.76 -9.09
C ILE A 250 8.18 13.74 -8.18
N ASP A 251 8.23 13.94 -6.86
CA ASP A 251 7.60 13.11 -5.85
C ASP A 251 6.09 13.03 -6.06
N LYS A 252 5.45 14.19 -6.26
CA LYS A 252 4.03 14.25 -6.57
C LYS A 252 3.71 13.49 -7.86
N LYS A 253 4.51 13.65 -8.91
CA LYS A 253 4.29 12.94 -10.16
C LYS A 253 4.46 11.43 -9.99
N TRP A 254 5.47 11.00 -9.24
CA TRP A 254 5.74 9.60 -8.91
C TRP A 254 4.54 8.97 -8.19
N ALA A 255 4.05 9.63 -7.14
CA ALA A 255 2.90 9.17 -6.37
C ALA A 255 1.65 9.00 -7.24
N TYR A 256 1.40 9.97 -8.12
CA TYR A 256 0.27 9.91 -9.06
C TYR A 256 0.41 8.80 -10.10
N LEU A 257 1.61 8.53 -10.61
CA LEU A 257 1.82 7.39 -11.51
C LEU A 257 1.60 6.06 -10.78
N CYS A 258 2.13 5.94 -9.56
CA CYS A 258 1.97 4.75 -8.73
C CYS A 258 0.49 4.49 -8.43
N TYR A 259 -0.25 5.50 -7.99
CA TYR A 259 -1.68 5.39 -7.70
C TYR A 259 -2.49 4.95 -8.93
N ASN A 260 -2.21 5.53 -10.09
CA ASN A 260 -2.93 5.35 -11.36
C ASN A 260 -2.52 4.10 -12.15
N ALA A 261 -2.02 3.05 -11.49
CA ALA A 261 -1.64 1.78 -12.11
C ALA A 261 -0.56 1.90 -13.20
N LYS A 262 0.32 2.90 -13.09
CA LYS A 262 1.41 3.18 -14.05
C LYS A 262 2.78 2.82 -13.49
N TRP A 263 2.86 1.74 -12.74
CA TRP A 263 4.12 1.24 -12.18
C TRP A 263 5.15 0.90 -13.27
N HIS A 264 4.69 0.26 -14.35
CA HIS A 264 5.53 -0.16 -15.48
C HIS A 264 5.66 0.91 -16.59
N GLU A 265 5.14 2.12 -16.35
CA GLU A 265 5.20 3.18 -17.34
C GLU A 265 6.65 3.73 -17.46
N PRO A 266 7.17 4.02 -18.68
CA PRO A 266 8.57 4.42 -18.85
C PRO A 266 8.99 5.67 -18.05
N THR A 267 8.12 6.67 -17.91
CA THR A 267 8.36 7.85 -17.06
C THR A 267 8.62 7.46 -15.61
N MET A 268 7.98 6.42 -15.07
CA MET A 268 8.28 5.90 -13.72
C MET A 268 9.78 5.56 -13.56
N LYS A 269 10.40 4.93 -14.57
CA LYS A 269 11.86 4.65 -14.57
C LYS A 269 12.69 5.93 -14.57
N HIS A 270 12.29 6.93 -15.35
CA HIS A 270 12.98 8.22 -15.41
C HIS A 270 12.89 8.99 -14.07
N LEU A 271 11.71 8.98 -13.44
CA LEU A 271 11.53 9.59 -12.11
C LEU A 271 12.37 8.85 -11.07
N ASN A 272 12.34 7.51 -11.06
CA ASN A 272 13.17 6.72 -10.14
C ASN A 272 14.66 7.05 -10.29
N ALA A 273 15.17 7.21 -11.52
CA ALA A 273 16.57 7.56 -11.73
C ALA A 273 16.92 8.95 -11.17
N TYR A 274 16.04 9.94 -11.33
CA TYR A 274 16.23 11.24 -10.70
C TYR A 274 16.21 11.13 -9.17
N ILE A 275 15.20 10.45 -8.63
CA ILE A 275 15.00 10.28 -7.19
C ILE A 275 16.20 9.57 -6.56
N ASP A 276 16.70 8.51 -7.18
CA ASP A 276 17.89 7.78 -6.74
C ASP A 276 19.13 8.69 -6.73
N SER A 277 19.30 9.55 -7.74
CA SER A 277 20.44 10.47 -7.79
C SER A 277 20.42 11.51 -6.67
N MET A 278 19.24 11.99 -6.28
CA MET A 278 19.10 12.94 -5.18
C MET A 278 19.34 12.26 -3.81
N ASN A 279 18.90 11.01 -3.69
CA ASN A 279 19.00 10.25 -2.46
C ASN A 279 20.42 9.80 -2.09
N VAL A 280 21.41 9.94 -2.98
CA VAL A 280 22.81 9.60 -2.69
C VAL A 280 23.34 10.31 -1.43
N ASN A 281 22.91 11.54 -1.16
CA ASN A 281 23.37 12.31 0.00
C ASN A 281 22.40 12.27 1.19
N VAL A 282 21.27 11.56 1.09
CA VAL A 282 20.25 11.47 2.14
C VAL A 282 20.68 10.40 3.15
N THR A 283 21.74 10.72 3.89
CA THR A 283 22.34 9.86 4.92
C THR A 283 22.47 10.66 6.21
N GLY A 284 21.95 10.13 7.31
CA GLY A 284 21.89 10.83 8.59
C GLY A 284 20.79 10.29 9.50
N THR A 285 20.58 10.96 10.64
CA THR A 285 19.58 10.64 11.67
C THR A 285 18.65 11.83 11.92
#